data_AF-A0AA50C9E7-F1
#
_entry.id   AF-A0AA50C9E7-F1
#
_cell.length_a   1.000
_cell.length_b   1.000
_cell.length_c   1.000
_cell.angle_alpha   90.00
_cell.angle_beta   90.00
_cell.angle_gamma   90.00
#
_symmetry.space_group_name_H-M   'P 1'
#
loop_
_entity.id
_entity.type
_entity.pdbx_description
1 polymer ?
#
loop_
_entity_poly.entity_id
_entity_poly.type
_entity_poly.pdbx_seq_one_letter_code
_entity_poly.pdbx_strand_id
1 'polypeptide(L)' 'MEGNSSGDDAVLVKVRKPYTITKQRERWSEEEHNRFLEALKLYGRAWQRVEEHIGTKTAVQIRSHAQKFFTKVSCVL' A
#
# COMPACT_ATOMS: atom_id res chain seq x y z
N MET A 1 30.68 7.28 52.72
CA MET A 1 30.73 6.10 51.83
C MET A 1 29.84 6.46 50.67
N GLU A 2 30.46 7.03 49.64
CA GLU A 2 29.81 7.94 48.68
C GLU A 2 29.47 7.20 47.38
N GLY A 3 28.22 7.34 46.95
CA GLY A 3 27.81 7.45 45.54
C GLY A 3 28.24 6.38 44.53
N ASN A 4 27.43 5.33 44.38
CA ASN A 4 27.42 4.52 43.16
C ASN A 4 26.55 5.24 42.12
N SER A 5 27.16 5.94 41.17
CA SER A 5 26.45 6.50 40.01
C SER A 5 27.42 6.57 38.82
N SER A 6 27.42 5.53 38.00
CA SER A 6 28.09 5.55 36.69
C SER A 6 27.04 5.16 35.67
N GLY A 7 26.43 6.21 35.10
CA GLY A 7 25.36 6.13 34.12
C GLY A 7 25.74 5.26 32.92
N ASP A 8 24.92 4.25 32.75
CA ASP A 8 24.56 3.55 31.52
C ASP A 8 24.17 4.51 30.38
N ASP A 9 25.15 5.18 29.75
CA ASP A 9 24.93 5.82 28.44
C ASP A 9 25.10 4.76 27.33
N ALA A 10 24.17 3.81 27.32
CA ALA A 10 23.96 2.95 26.17
C ALA A 10 23.42 3.83 25.03
N VAL A 11 24.32 4.21 24.13
CA VAL A 11 24.01 4.81 22.83
C VAL A 11 23.06 3.86 22.09
N LEU A 12 21.77 4.04 22.32
CA LEU A 12 20.69 3.35 21.64
C LEU A 12 20.65 3.90 20.22
N VAL A 13 21.56 3.41 19.38
CA VAL A 13 21.43 3.48 17.93
C VAL A 13 20.04 2.93 17.63
N LYS A 14 19.09 3.82 17.34
CA LYS A 14 17.72 3.46 16.92
C LYS A 14 17.83 2.75 15.58
N VAL A 15 18.22 1.47 15.63
CA VAL A 15 18.15 0.53 14.53
C VAL A 15 16.69 0.50 14.12
N ARG A 16 16.41 1.11 12.96
CA ARG A 16 15.09 1.03 12.35
C ARG A 16 14.74 -0.45 12.22
N LYS A 17 13.53 -0.82 12.64
CA LYS A 17 13.03 -2.20 12.54
C LYS A 17 13.34 -2.71 11.12
N PRO A 18 13.96 -3.90 10.97
CA PRO A 18 14.20 -4.46 9.65
C PRO A 18 12.87 -4.50 8.91
N TYR A 19 12.85 -3.96 7.69
CA TYR A 19 11.66 -3.92 6.86
C TYR A 19 11.37 -5.36 6.41
N THR A 20 10.70 -6.14 7.25
CA THR A 20 10.27 -7.49 6.94
C THR A 20 9.11 -7.38 5.96
N ILE A 21 9.43 -7.37 4.67
CA ILE A 21 8.43 -7.38 3.60
C ILE A 21 7.82 -8.79 3.53
N THR A 22 6.99 -9.14 4.52
CA THR A 22 6.31 -10.44 4.61
C THR A 22 5.07 -10.50 3.75
N LYS A 23 4.57 -9.34 3.29
CA LYS A 23 3.35 -9.27 2.47
C LYS A 23 3.69 -9.53 1.01
N GLN A 24 3.35 -10.74 0.55
CA GLN A 24 3.37 -11.13 -0.85
C GLN A 24 2.76 -10.04 -1.73
N ARG A 25 3.44 -9.69 -2.83
CA ARG A 25 2.93 -8.75 -3.82
C ARG A 25 1.70 -9.39 -4.46
N GLU A 26 0.52 -8.97 -4.02
CA GLU A 26 -0.71 -9.41 -4.66
C GLU A 26 -0.69 -9.01 -6.15
N ARG A 27 -0.75 -10.03 -6.99
CA ARG A 27 -0.85 -9.88 -8.43
C ARG A 27 -2.31 -9.52 -8.75
N TRP A 28 -2.53 -8.59 -9.68
CA TRP A 28 -3.86 -8.27 -10.17
C TRP A 28 -4.30 -9.36 -11.13
N SER A 29 -5.33 -10.12 -10.77
CA SER A 29 -5.97 -11.07 -11.68
C SER A 29 -6.94 -10.34 -12.63
N GLU A 30 -7.26 -10.95 -13.77
CA GLU A 30 -8.20 -10.37 -14.74
C GLU A 30 -9.60 -10.17 -14.16
N GLU A 31 -10.08 -11.10 -13.32
CA GLU A 31 -11.34 -10.97 -12.59
C GLU A 31 -11.35 -9.74 -11.65
N GLU A 32 -10.28 -9.52 -10.89
CA GLU A 32 -10.15 -8.37 -10.00
C GLU A 32 -10.06 -7.07 -10.80
N HIS A 33 -9.38 -7.10 -11.93
CA HIS A 33 -9.30 -5.96 -12.84
C HIS A 33 -10.66 -5.64 -13.46
N ASN A 34 -11.45 -6.64 -13.84
CA ASN A 34 -12.82 -6.44 -14.32
C ASN A 34 -13.71 -5.80 -13.24
N ARG A 35 -13.66 -6.29 -11.99
CA ARG A 35 -14.37 -5.67 -10.86
C ARG A 35 -13.92 -4.23 -10.62
N PHE A 36 -12.62 -3.94 -10.77
CA PHE A 36 -12.11 -2.58 -10.72
C PHE A 36 -12.74 -1.70 -11.81
N LEU A 37 -12.83 -2.17 -13.05
CA LEU A 37 -13.43 -1.41 -14.16
C LEU A 37 -14.95 -1.21 -13.95
N GLU A 38 -15.66 -2.22 -13.46
CA GLU A 38 -17.09 -2.11 -13.12
C GLU A 38 -17.30 -1.06 -12.03
N ALA A 39 -16.55 -1.17 -10.92
CA ALA A 39 -16.58 -0.21 -9.83
C ALA A 39 -16.17 1.19 -10.28
N LEU A 40 -15.24 1.32 -11.23
CA LEU A 40 -14.86 2.61 -11.82
C LEU A 40 -16.00 3.22 -12.65
N LYS A 41 -16.80 2.40 -13.35
CA LYS A 41 -17.99 2.87 -14.08
C LYS A 41 -19.13 3.27 -13.12
N LEU A 42 -19.33 2.51 -12.05
CA LEU A 42 -20.39 2.74 -11.06
C LEU A 42 -20.09 3.91 -10.12
N TYR A 43 -18.88 3.98 -9.59
CA TYR A 43 -18.49 4.93 -8.53
C TYR A 43 -17.48 5.99 -8.98
N GLY A 44 -16.94 5.88 -10.21
CA GLY A 44 -15.94 6.81 -10.72
C GLY A 44 -14.61 6.72 -9.96
N ARG A 45 -14.20 7.86 -9.37
CA ARG A 45 -12.94 8.00 -8.61
C ARG A 45 -13.13 7.82 -7.10
N ALA A 46 -14.25 7.29 -6.64
CA ALA A 46 -14.49 7.01 -5.23
C ALA A 46 -13.75 5.74 -4.78
N TRP A 47 -12.43 5.84 -4.57
CA TRP A 47 -11.57 4.68 -4.29
C TRP A 47 -11.98 3.84 -3.08
N GLN A 48 -12.59 4.45 -2.06
CA GLN A 48 -13.14 3.71 -0.91
C GLN A 48 -14.30 2.79 -1.30
N ARG A 49 -15.18 3.23 -2.21
CA ARG A 49 -16.27 2.38 -2.72
C ARG A 49 -15.77 1.32 -3.70
N VAL A 50 -14.74 1.66 -4.48
CA VAL A 50 -14.07 0.69 -5.36
C VAL A 50 -13.37 -0.40 -4.55
N GLU A 51 -12.72 -0.02 -3.44
CA GLU A 51 -12.13 -0.96 -2.47
C GLU A 51 -13.19 -1.88 -1.87
N GLU A 52 -14.31 -1.34 -1.40
CA GLU A 52 -15.41 -2.14 -0.85
C GLU A 52 -15.98 -3.13 -1.89
N HIS A 53 -16.07 -2.70 -3.16
CA HIS A 53 -16.56 -3.54 -4.24
C HIS A 53 -15.60 -4.67 -4.64
N ILE A 54 -14.28 -4.42 -4.58
CA ILE A 54 -13.26 -5.43 -4.91
C ILE A 54 -13.03 -6.37 -3.71
N GLY A 55 -12.96 -5.82 -2.49
CA GLY A 55 -12.74 -6.51 -1.22
C GLY A 55 -11.33 -7.08 -1.01
N THR A 56 -10.62 -7.42 -2.08
CA THR A 56 -9.28 -8.03 -2.03
C THR A 56 -8.14 -7.02 -2.09
N LYS A 57 -8.37 -5.85 -2.69
CA LYS A 57 -7.36 -4.81 -2.89
C LYS A 57 -7.73 -3.54 -2.14
N THR A 58 -6.73 -2.94 -1.50
CA THR A 58 -6.93 -1.69 -0.76
C THR A 58 -7.06 -0.47 -1.68
N ALA A 59 -7.71 0.59 -1.23
CA ALA A 59 -7.87 1.84 -1.99
C ALA A 59 -6.53 2.41 -2.48
N VAL A 60 -5.45 2.22 -1.71
CA VAL A 60 -4.09 2.65 -2.08
C VAL A 60 -3.54 1.81 -3.24
N GLN A 61 -3.70 0.48 -3.19
CA GLN A 61 -3.30 -0.41 -4.29
C GLN A 61 -4.09 -0.12 -5.56
N ILE A 62 -5.40 0.09 -5.42
CA ILE A 62 -6.31 0.46 -6.50
C ILE A 62 -5.84 1.75 -7.17
N ARG A 63 -5.52 2.79 -6.39
CA ARG A 63 -5.01 4.06 -6.93
C ARG A 63 -3.69 3.90 -7.68
N SER A 64 -2.75 3.11 -7.15
CA SER A 64 -1.48 2.84 -7.81
C SER A 64 -1.66 2.06 -9.13
N HIS A 65 -2.60 1.10 -9.14
CA HIS A 65 -2.95 0.37 -10.34
C HIS A 65 -3.62 1.26 -11.38
N ALA A 66 -4.59 2.08 -10.96
CA ALA A 66 -5.26 3.06 -11.79
C ALA A 66 -4.26 4.04 -12.41
N GLN A 67 -3.29 4.54 -11.64
CA GLN A 67 -2.23 5.41 -12.15
C GLN A 67 -1.48 4.75 -13.31
N LYS A 68 -0.99 3.51 -13.13
CA LYS A 68 -0.30 2.77 -14.21
C LYS A 68 -1.21 2.49 -15.39
N PHE A 69 -2.47 2.14 -15.12
CA PHE A 69 -3.47 1.87 -16.15
C PHE A 69 -3.71 3.12 -17.01
N PHE A 70 -3.97 4.28 -16.40
CA PHE A 70 -4.17 5.53 -17.14
C PHE A 70 -2.92 5.97 -17.89
N THR A 71 -1.72 5.79 -17.33
CA THR A 71 -0.48 6.06 -18.07
C THR A 71 -0.35 5.15 -19.30
N LYS A 72 -0.69 3.87 -19.20
CA LYS A 72 -0.65 2.93 -20.33
C LYS A 72 -1.72 3.25 -21.39
N VAL A 73 -2.92 3.63 -20.97
CA VAL A 73 -4.04 3.98 -21.87
C VAL A 73 -3.83 5.37 -22.51
N SER A 74 -3.13 6.28 -21.85
CA SER A 74 -2.79 7.61 -22.38
C SER A 74 -1.61 7.60 -23.36
N CYS A 75 -0.77 6.55 -23.37
CA CYS A 75 0.39 6.48 -24.26
C CYS A 75 0.04 5.98 -25.68
N VAL A 76 -1.24 5.66 -25.93
CA VAL A 76 -1.74 5.19 -27.24
C VAL A 76 -2.69 6.20 -27.91
N LEU A 77 -2.72 7.45 -27.42
CA LEU A 77 -3.42 8.58 -28.04
C LEU A 77 -2.45 9.73 -28.33
#